data_AF-A0A096AVT1-F1
#
_entry.id   AF-A0A096AVT1-F1
#
_cell.length_a   1.000
_cell.length_b   1.000
_cell.length_c   1.000
_cell.angle_alpha   90.00
_cell.angle_beta   90.00
_cell.angle_gamma   90.00
#
_symmetry.space_group_name_H-M   'P 1'
#
loop_
_entity.id
_entity.type
_entity.pdbx_description
1 polymer ?
#
loop_
_entity_poly.entity_id
_entity_poly.type
_entity_poly.pdbx_seq_one_letter_code
_entity_poly.pdbx_strand_id
1 'polypeptide(L)' 'MTDRKKLIRRIGANIIETELGVIEQGIVVIEDGIVLKSYPFTEEEPMTEWTTGTITIRLDNDGKPRAYKDKQLLK' A
#
# COMPACT_ATOMS: atom_id res chain seq x y z
N MET A 1 8.06 -14.49 -24.16
CA MET A 1 8.00 -14.11 -22.74
C MET A 1 7.87 -12.60 -22.70
N THR A 2 6.70 -12.07 -22.35
CA THR A 2 6.53 -10.62 -22.22
C THR A 2 6.95 -10.26 -20.80
N ASP A 3 8.12 -9.66 -20.64
CA ASP A 3 8.51 -8.94 -19.44
C ASP A 3 7.51 -7.79 -19.22
N ARG A 4 6.36 -8.08 -18.61
CA ARG A 4 5.51 -7.03 -18.06
C ARG A 4 6.33 -6.39 -16.95
N LYS A 5 6.87 -5.20 -17.23
CA LYS A 5 7.46 -4.33 -16.23
C LYS A 5 6.44 -4.21 -15.09
N LYS A 6 6.75 -4.78 -13.93
CA LYS A 6 5.88 -4.68 -12.77
C LYS A 6 5.79 -3.20 -12.39
N LEU A 7 4.57 -2.69 -12.34
CA LEU A 7 4.33 -1.28 -12.06
C LEU A 7 4.36 -1.09 -10.54
N ILE A 8 5.27 -0.24 -10.06
CA ILE A 8 5.28 0.20 -8.67
C ILE A 8 4.30 1.34 -8.53
N ARG A 9 3.36 1.21 -7.58
CA ARG A 9 2.41 2.25 -7.20
C ARG A 9 2.71 2.74 -5.80
N ARG A 10 2.57 4.05 -5.58
CA ARG A 10 2.60 4.69 -4.26
C ARG A 10 1.22 5.22 -3.97
N ILE A 11 0.63 4.83 -2.84
CA ILE A 11 -0.71 5.24 -2.47
C ILE A 11 -0.65 5.83 -1.05
N GLY A 12 -0.89 7.14 -0.96
CA GLY A 12 -1.10 7.87 0.28
C GLY A 12 -2.51 7.68 0.81
N ALA A 13 -2.65 7.51 2.12
CA ALA A 13 -3.93 7.37 2.81
C ALA A 13 -3.92 8.11 4.16
N ASN A 14 -5.11 8.46 4.66
CA ASN A 14 -5.23 9.12 5.96
C ASN A 14 -4.75 8.24 7.09
N ILE A 15 -5.01 6.94 6.99
CA ILE A 15 -4.64 5.94 7.99
C ILE A 15 -4.17 4.68 7.25
N ILE A 16 -3.03 4.13 7.65
CA ILE A 16 -2.61 2.78 7.28
C ILE A 16 -2.60 1.92 8.54
N GLU A 17 -3.48 0.93 8.57
CA GLU A 17 -3.50 -0.08 9.62
C GLU A 17 -2.62 -1.26 9.21
N THR A 18 -1.74 -1.68 10.10
CA THR A 18 -0.87 -2.86 9.95
C THR A 18 -0.98 -3.73 11.18
N GLU A 19 -0.49 -4.97 11.12
CA GLU A 19 -0.40 -5.83 12.30
C GLU A 19 0.49 -5.25 13.41
N LEU A 20 1.42 -4.36 13.05
CA LEU A 20 2.35 -3.71 13.98
C LEU A 20 1.79 -2.41 14.59
N GLY A 21 0.67 -1.91 14.09
CA GLY A 21 0.07 -0.67 14.54
C GLY A 21 -0.44 0.21 13.40
N VAL A 22 -0.67 1.48 13.74
CA VAL A 22 -1.33 2.46 12.87
C VAL A 22 -0.33 3.53 12.44
N ILE A 23 -0.34 3.86 11.15
CA ILE A 23 0.39 5.00 10.59
C ILE A 23 -0.65 6.05 10.19
N GLU A 24 -0.66 7.19 10.88
CA GLU A 24 -1.43 8.36 10.47
C GLU A 24 -0.72 9.06 9.31
N GLN A 25 -1.49 9.44 8.27
CA GLN A 25 -0.98 10.02 7.02
C GLN A 25 0.21 9.22 6.49
N GLY A 26 -0.06 8.06 5.89
CA GLY A 26 0.97 7.13 5.46
C GLY A 26 0.97 6.88 3.95
N ILE A 27 2.10 6.42 3.43
CA ILE A 27 2.23 5.89 2.07
C ILE A 27 2.41 4.37 2.14
N VAL A 28 1.67 3.64 1.30
CA VAL A 28 1.94 2.24 0.97
C VAL A 28 2.52 2.13 -0.43
N VAL A 29 3.56 1.32 -0.58
CA VAL A 29 4.18 1.02 -1.88
C VAL A 29 3.84 -0.40 -2.27
N ILE A 30 3.26 -0.55 -3.46
CA ILE A 30 2.72 -1.81 -3.95
C ILE A 30 3.36 -2.16 -5.29
N GLU A 31 3.72 -3.42 -5.46
CA GLU A 31 4.11 -4.01 -6.73
C GLU A 31 3.31 -5.28 -6.97
N ASP A 32 2.50 -5.30 -8.04
CA ASP A 32 1.67 -6.47 -8.42
C ASP A 32 0.79 -6.97 -7.25
N GLY A 33 0.18 -6.02 -6.56
CA GLY A 33 -0.63 -6.25 -5.35
C GLY A 33 0.12 -6.73 -4.12
N ILE A 34 1.46 -6.79 -4.12
CA ILE A 34 2.26 -7.10 -2.94
C ILE A 34 2.77 -5.80 -2.33
N VAL A 35 2.57 -5.63 -1.02
CA VAL A 35 3.11 -4.47 -0.30
C VAL A 35 4.62 -4.65 -0.15
N LEU A 36 5.38 -3.69 -0.66
CA LEU A 36 6.83 -3.64 -0.50
C LEU A 36 7.22 -2.93 0.79
N LYS A 37 6.52 -1.85 1.13
CA LYS A 37 6.72 -1.07 2.36
C LYS A 37 5.52 -0.17 2.67
N SER A 38 5.40 0.21 3.93
CA SER A 38 4.50 1.26 4.41
C SER A 38 5.24 2.17 5.39
N TYR A 39 5.04 3.48 5.29
CA TYR A 39 5.75 4.46 6.12
C TYR A 39 4.95 5.76 6.27
N PRO A 40 5.22 6.56 7.32
CA PRO A 40 4.61 7.88 7.47
C PRO A 40 4.97 8.81 6.30
N PHE A 41 4.02 9.61 5.87
CA PHE A 41 4.23 10.68 4.90
C PHE A 41 4.92 11.85 5.59
N THR A 42 6.21 12.05 5.28
CA THR A 42 7.01 13.14 5.85
C THR A 42 7.29 14.25 4.85
N GLU A 43 7.32 13.93 3.56
CA GLU A 43 7.60 14.86 2.46
C GLU A 43 6.91 14.40 1.18
N GLU A 44 6.68 15.33 0.25
CA GLU A 44 6.06 15.01 -1.03
C GLU A 44 6.91 14.04 -1.84
N GLU A 45 6.29 12.91 -2.23
CA GLU A 45 6.90 11.93 -3.13
C GLU A 45 6.23 11.95 -4.52
N PRO A 46 7.03 11.93 -5.60
CA PRO A 46 6.49 11.97 -6.96
C PRO A 46 5.66 10.72 -7.28
N MET A 47 4.62 10.91 -8.09
CA MET A 47 3.74 9.84 -8.57
C MET A 47 3.06 9.07 -7.43
N THR A 48 2.69 9.79 -6.36
CA THR A 48 1.88 9.26 -5.26
C THR A 48 0.41 9.54 -5.50
N GLU A 49 -0.38 8.48 -5.60
CA GLU A 49 -1.83 8.54 -5.66
C GLU A 49 -2.37 8.78 -4.24
N TRP A 50 -3.44 9.55 -4.08
CA TRP A 50 -4.04 9.80 -2.76
C TRP A 50 -5.45 9.23 -2.68
N THR A 51 -5.73 8.49 -1.61
CA THR A 51 -7.06 7.98 -1.28
C THR A 51 -7.48 8.46 0.09
N THR A 52 -8.77 8.70 0.27
CA THR A 52 -9.33 9.08 1.57
C THR A 52 -9.54 7.86 2.44
N GLY A 53 -9.52 8.03 3.76
CA GLY A 53 -9.80 6.99 4.76
C GLY A 53 -8.66 6.00 4.98
N THR A 54 -9.01 4.76 5.34
CA THR A 54 -8.06 3.75 5.81
C THR A 54 -7.65 2.77 4.71
N ILE A 55 -6.36 2.43 4.66
CA ILE A 55 -5.83 1.23 4.01
C ILE A 55 -5.47 0.22 5.10
N THR A 56 -5.88 -1.04 4.95
CA THR A 56 -5.50 -2.11 5.87
C THR A 56 -4.49 -3.04 5.19
N ILE A 57 -3.35 -3.28 5.83
CA ILE A 57 -2.32 -4.22 5.41
C ILE A 57 -2.42 -5.48 6.27
N ARG A 58 -2.54 -6.63 5.61
CA ARG A 58 -2.56 -7.95 6.25
C ARG A 58 -1.90 -8.98 5.36
N LEU A 59 -1.45 -10.09 5.94
CA LEU A 59 -0.91 -11.21 5.18
C LEU A 59 -2.04 -11.95 4.44
N ASP A 60 -1.76 -12.41 3.22
CA ASP A 60 -2.59 -13.40 2.52
C ASP A 60 -2.28 -14.83 2.99
N ASN A 61 -2.97 -15.81 2.39
CA ASN A 61 -2.79 -17.23 2.73
C ASN A 61 -1.37 -17.76 2.43
N ASP A 62 -0.61 -17.08 1.57
CA ASP A 62 0.78 -17.41 1.26
C ASP A 62 1.78 -16.62 2.14
N GLY A 63 1.29 -15.86 3.12
CA GLY A 63 2.11 -15.00 3.98
C GLY A 63 2.63 -13.75 3.29
N LYS A 64 2.06 -13.34 2.14
CA LYS A 64 2.47 -12.11 1.45
C LYS A 64 1.65 -10.92 1.94
N PRO A 65 2.28 -9.77 2.22
CA PRO A 65 1.54 -8.60 2.68
C PRO A 65 0.72 -7.98 1.54
N ARG A 66 -0.57 -7.76 1.79
CA ARG A 66 -1.56 -7.23 0.85
C ARG A 66 -2.23 -5.99 1.44
N ALA A 67 -2.40 -4.96 0.62
CA ALA A 67 -3.11 -3.74 1.00
C ALA A 67 -4.56 -3.78 0.49
N TYR A 68 -5.50 -3.46 1.37
CA TYR A 68 -6.93 -3.42 1.07
C TYR A 68 -7.51 -2.03 1.31
N LYS A 69 -8.37 -1.58 0.41
CA LYS A 69 -9.22 -0.41 0.57
C LYS A 69 -10.68 -0.83 0.44
N ASP A 70 -11.49 -0.59 1.47
CA ASP A 70 -12.91 -0.98 1.50
C ASP A 70 -13.13 -2.45 1.10
N LYS A 71 -12.28 -3.34 1.63
CA LYS A 71 -12.20 -4.79 1.34
C LYS A 71 -11.72 -5.16 -0.07
N GLN A 72 -11.42 -4.19 -0.93
CA GLN A 72 -10.86 -4.42 -2.26
C GLN A 72 -9.32 -4.44 -2.21
N LEU A 73 -8.72 -5.40 -2.90
CA LEU A 73 -7.26 -5.51 -3.01
C LEU A 73 -6.71 -4.39 -3.92
N LEU A 74 -5.72 -3.65 -3.43
CA LEU A 74 -4.95 -2.68 -4.22
C LEU A 74 -3.83 -3.42 -4.98
N LYS A 75 -3.74 -3.20 -6.30
CA LYS A 75 -2.79 -3.90 -7.20
C LYS A 75 -1.76 -2.99 -7.83
#